data_AF-A0A1Y4PUG7-F1
#
_entry.id   AF-A0A1Y4PUG7-F1
#
_cell.length_a   1.000
_cell.length_b   1.000
_cell.length_c   1.000
_cell.angle_alpha   90.00
_cell.angle_beta   90.00
_cell.angle_gamma   90.00
#
_symmetry.space_group_name_H-M   'P 1'
#
loop_
_entity.id
_entity.type
_entity.pdbx_description
1 polymer ?
#
loop_
_entity_poly.entity_id
_entity_poly.type
_entity_poly.pdbx_seq_one_letter_code
_entity_poly.pdbx_strand_id
1 'polypeptide(L)'
;MKKSFLSIAFMAVFMLMATNSQAQSWSDLLNKDNISKVVNAITGTTESIDMTGTWNYKGSAVEFESDNLLMKAGGAAAATMAENKLNEQLSKIGIKDGQMSFTFNADSTFTSTVGKKTLKGTYSYNASTKQVDLKYLKLLNLHAKVNCSSSSLELLFNSDKLLKLMAFIGSKSSSTALKTVSSLAENYDGMMLGFQLSK
;
A
#
# COMPACT_ATOMS: atom_id res chain seq x y z
N MET A 1 -8.94 11.97 43.51
CA MET A 1 -9.37 13.12 42.66
C MET A 1 -8.32 14.22 42.74
N LYS A 2 -8.22 15.00 41.65
CA LYS A 2 -7.36 16.16 41.36
C LYS A 2 -6.01 15.83 40.69
N LYS A 3 -5.65 16.47 39.58
CA LYS A 3 -6.29 16.79 38.28
C LYS A 3 -5.13 17.28 37.43
N SER A 4 -5.03 16.77 36.21
CA SER A 4 -4.03 17.10 35.20
C SER A 4 -4.07 18.60 34.86
N PHE A 5 -2.97 19.31 35.08
CA PHE A 5 -2.79 20.72 34.68
C PHE A 5 -1.83 20.91 33.49
N LEU A 6 -1.37 19.83 32.86
CA LEU A 6 -0.34 19.95 31.81
C LEU A 6 -0.87 19.98 30.38
N SER A 7 -2.19 19.83 30.16
CA SER A 7 -2.76 19.68 28.81
C SER A 7 -3.34 20.97 28.19
N ILE A 8 -3.41 22.08 28.93
CA ILE A 8 -4.12 23.29 28.48
C ILE A 8 -3.17 24.31 27.84
N ALA A 9 -1.85 24.22 28.06
CA ALA A 9 -0.90 25.19 27.51
C ALA A 9 -0.64 25.03 26.00
N PHE A 10 -0.83 23.83 25.43
CA PHE A 10 -0.58 23.59 24.00
C PHE A 10 -1.73 24.02 23.07
N MET A 11 -2.91 24.28 23.63
CA MET A 11 -4.14 24.55 22.86
C MET A 11 -4.41 26.04 22.64
N ALA A 12 -3.64 26.92 23.29
CA ALA A 12 -3.84 28.38 23.24
C ALA A 12 -3.03 29.09 22.14
N VAL A 13 -2.02 28.45 21.54
CA VAL A 13 -1.15 29.12 20.55
C VAL A 13 -1.70 29.02 19.11
N PHE A 14 -2.69 28.16 18.84
CA PHE A 14 -3.25 28.00 17.50
C PHE A 14 -4.43 28.93 17.15
N MET A 15 -4.88 29.78 18.09
CA MET A 15 -6.09 30.60 17.91
C MET A 15 -5.86 32.05 17.45
N LEU A 16 -4.68 32.40 16.94
CA LEU A 16 -4.40 33.80 16.55
C LEU A 16 -3.95 34.03 15.10
N MET A 17 -4.21 33.11 14.17
CA MET A 17 -4.13 33.41 12.73
C MET A 17 -5.36 32.93 11.97
N ALA A 18 -6.50 33.59 12.25
CA ALA A 18 -7.65 33.60 11.36
C ALA A 18 -7.78 35.00 10.77
N THR A 19 -7.13 35.24 9.63
CA THR A 19 -7.54 36.34 8.75
C THR A 19 -7.64 35.83 7.32
N ASN A 20 -8.86 35.95 6.80
CA ASN A 20 -9.25 35.88 5.40
C ASN A 20 -9.10 34.50 4.73
N SER A 21 -10.17 33.74 4.74
CA SER A 21 -10.41 32.78 3.66
C SER A 21 -11.87 32.86 3.26
N GLN A 22 -12.04 33.29 2.02
CA GLN A 22 -13.30 33.46 1.32
C GLN A 22 -14.16 32.20 1.50
N ALA A 23 -15.46 32.40 1.68
CA ALA A 23 -16.42 31.31 1.63
C ALA A 23 -16.29 30.64 0.24
N GLN A 24 -15.61 29.49 0.20
CA GLN A 24 -15.52 28.67 -0.98
C GLN A 24 -16.91 28.07 -1.19
N SER A 25 -17.59 28.53 -2.25
CA SER A 25 -18.94 28.11 -2.55
C SER A 25 -18.97 26.61 -2.79
N TRP A 26 -19.86 25.90 -2.10
CA TRP A 26 -20.07 24.47 -2.33
C TRP A 26 -20.63 24.19 -3.72
N SER A 27 -21.12 25.21 -4.45
CA SER A 27 -21.56 25.09 -5.83
C SER A 27 -20.42 24.94 -6.84
N ASP A 28 -19.22 25.48 -6.56
CA ASP A 28 -18.05 25.29 -7.45
C ASP A 28 -17.38 23.91 -7.28
N LEU A 29 -17.51 23.31 -6.09
CA LEU A 29 -17.11 21.92 -5.84
C LEU A 29 -18.04 20.89 -6.52
N LEU A 30 -19.28 21.30 -6.82
CA LEU A 30 -20.31 20.47 -7.45
C LEU A 30 -20.47 20.79 -8.95
N ASN A 31 -19.42 21.30 -9.57
CA ASN A 31 -19.44 21.59 -10.99
C ASN A 31 -19.61 20.28 -11.78
N LYS A 32 -20.54 20.29 -12.74
CA LYS A 32 -21.10 19.10 -13.41
C LYS A 32 -20.04 18.24 -14.10
N ASP A 33 -18.90 18.82 -14.44
CA ASP A 33 -17.75 18.13 -15.06
C ASP A 33 -17.03 17.17 -14.07
N ASN A 34 -17.01 17.49 -12.77
CA ASN A 34 -16.45 16.62 -11.73
C ASN A 34 -17.44 15.56 -11.21
N ILE A 35 -18.75 15.78 -11.41
CA ILE A 35 -19.79 14.80 -11.03
C ILE A 35 -19.70 13.54 -11.90
N SER A 36 -19.19 13.65 -13.14
CA SER A 36 -18.93 12.46 -13.98
C SER A 36 -17.94 11.47 -13.35
N LYS A 37 -17.05 11.92 -12.45
CA LYS A 37 -16.11 11.07 -11.70
C LYS A 37 -16.69 10.51 -10.39
N VAL A 38 -17.74 11.12 -9.84
CA VAL A 38 -18.37 10.68 -8.59
C VAL A 38 -19.56 9.76 -8.84
N VAL A 39 -20.17 9.79 -10.02
CA VAL A 39 -21.30 8.91 -10.37
C VAL A 39 -20.91 7.42 -10.49
N ASN A 40 -19.64 7.09 -10.79
CA ASN A 40 -19.16 5.70 -10.76
C ASN A 40 -19.06 5.08 -9.35
N ALA A 41 -19.21 5.87 -8.28
CA ALA A 41 -19.23 5.33 -6.92
C ALA A 41 -20.60 4.78 -6.49
N ILE A 42 -21.68 5.10 -7.22
CA ILE A 42 -23.07 4.81 -6.79
C ILE A 42 -23.86 4.00 -7.84
N THR A 43 -23.49 4.04 -9.12
CA THR A 43 -24.03 3.08 -10.10
C THR A 43 -23.19 1.82 -10.07
N GLY A 44 -23.72 0.72 -9.51
CA GLY A 44 -23.09 -0.59 -9.31
C GLY A 44 -22.52 -1.28 -10.55
N THR A 45 -21.55 -0.64 -11.20
CA THR A 45 -20.55 -1.22 -12.08
C THR A 45 -19.29 -1.19 -11.26
N THR A 46 -19.03 -2.27 -10.50
CA THR A 46 -17.65 -2.60 -10.14
C THR A 46 -16.89 -2.64 -11.46
N GLU A 47 -16.17 -1.57 -11.80
CA GLU A 47 -15.12 -1.66 -12.81
C GLU A 47 -14.29 -2.86 -12.39
N SER A 48 -14.35 -3.93 -13.19
CA SER A 48 -13.57 -5.12 -12.92
C SER A 48 -12.14 -4.67 -13.03
N ILE A 49 -11.49 -4.48 -11.88
CA ILE A 49 -10.07 -4.17 -11.82
C ILE A 49 -9.35 -5.28 -12.60
N ASP A 50 -8.79 -4.91 -13.75
CA ASP A 50 -8.04 -5.80 -14.59
C ASP A 50 -6.57 -5.77 -14.16
N MET A 51 -6.22 -6.74 -13.31
CA MET A 51 -4.84 -6.92 -12.86
C MET A 51 -3.94 -7.47 -13.97
N THR A 52 -4.47 -7.89 -15.11
CA THR A 52 -3.65 -8.48 -16.18
C THR A 52 -2.65 -7.48 -16.74
N GLY A 53 -1.52 -8.01 -17.18
CA GLY A 53 -0.39 -7.26 -17.67
C GLY A 53 0.84 -7.38 -16.78
N THR A 54 1.91 -6.70 -17.22
CA THR A 54 3.19 -6.67 -16.52
C THR A 54 3.29 -5.40 -15.71
N TRP A 55 3.58 -5.56 -14.42
CA TRP A 55 3.69 -4.49 -13.44
C TRP A 55 5.11 -4.48 -12.90
N ASN A 56 5.78 -3.34 -13.03
CA ASN A 56 7.17 -3.14 -12.68
C ASN A 56 7.25 -2.40 -11.34
N TYR A 57 8.17 -2.84 -10.48
CA TYR A 57 8.38 -2.24 -9.16
C TYR A 57 8.83 -0.78 -9.28
N LYS A 58 8.14 0.12 -8.56
CA LYS A 58 8.47 1.54 -8.45
C LYS A 58 8.86 1.97 -7.05
N GLY A 59 8.45 1.21 -6.04
CA GLY A 59 8.79 1.50 -4.66
C GLY A 59 8.08 0.58 -3.69
N SER A 60 8.35 0.79 -2.42
CA SER A 60 7.61 0.21 -1.31
C SER A 60 6.30 0.95 -1.13
N ALA A 61 5.27 0.22 -0.71
CA ALA A 61 3.98 0.79 -0.30
C ALA A 61 3.71 0.45 1.16
N VAL A 62 3.17 1.40 1.91
CA VAL A 62 2.76 1.22 3.30
C VAL A 62 1.32 1.72 3.46
N GLU A 63 0.45 0.89 4.03
CA GLU A 63 -0.90 1.29 4.37
C GLU A 63 -1.20 0.96 5.83
N PHE A 64 -1.75 1.94 6.57
CA PHE A 64 -2.26 1.72 7.91
C PHE A 64 -3.75 1.37 7.86
N GLU A 65 -4.11 0.22 8.38
CA GLU A 65 -5.51 -0.17 8.61
C GLU A 65 -6.05 0.64 9.81
N SER A 66 -6.51 1.86 9.57
CA SER A 66 -7.33 2.61 10.53
C SER A 66 -8.50 3.27 9.84
N ASP A 67 -9.67 3.25 10.47
CA ASP A 67 -10.85 3.98 9.98
C ASP A 67 -10.82 5.46 10.38
N ASN A 68 -9.88 5.86 11.24
CA ASN A 68 -9.80 7.23 11.76
C ASN A 68 -9.03 8.14 10.79
N LEU A 69 -9.72 9.08 10.17
CA LEU A 69 -9.13 10.05 9.23
C LEU A 69 -7.99 10.88 9.84
N LEU A 70 -8.00 11.17 11.15
CA LEU A 70 -6.91 11.87 11.83
C LEU A 70 -5.67 10.99 11.94
N MET A 71 -5.86 9.68 12.13
CA MET A 71 -4.76 8.70 12.13
C MET A 71 -4.23 8.48 10.71
N LYS A 72 -5.08 8.53 9.67
CA LYS A 72 -4.63 8.50 8.26
C LYS A 72 -3.80 9.74 7.90
N ALA A 73 -4.25 10.93 8.30
CA ALA A 73 -3.55 12.19 8.01
C ALA A 73 -2.21 12.29 8.78
N GLY A 74 -2.18 11.93 10.06
CA GLY A 74 -0.94 11.84 10.84
C GLY A 74 -0.03 10.69 10.40
N GLY A 75 -0.61 9.61 9.87
CA GLY A 75 0.08 8.43 9.38
C GLY A 75 0.80 8.64 8.05
N ALA A 76 0.46 9.64 7.24
CA ALA A 76 1.09 9.85 5.94
C ALA A 76 2.61 10.07 6.07
N ALA A 77 3.06 10.90 7.03
CA ALA A 77 4.49 11.11 7.27
C ALA A 77 5.18 9.84 7.79
N ALA A 78 4.50 9.06 8.63
CA ALA A 78 4.99 7.77 9.12
C ALA A 78 5.08 6.72 8.00
N ALA A 79 4.09 6.69 7.09
CA ALA A 79 4.07 5.82 5.92
C ALA A 79 5.26 6.12 5.02
N THR A 80 5.48 7.39 4.66
CA THR A 80 6.63 7.79 3.84
C THR A 80 7.96 7.43 4.50
N MET A 81 8.09 7.58 5.82
CA MET A 81 9.31 7.17 6.52
C MET A 81 9.52 5.64 6.49
N ALA A 82 8.44 4.88 6.68
CA ALA A 82 8.46 3.41 6.60
C ALA A 82 8.76 2.94 5.16
N GLU A 83 8.18 3.56 4.14
CA GLU A 83 8.44 3.30 2.73
C GLU A 83 9.90 3.54 2.38
N ASN A 84 10.46 4.68 2.81
CA ASN A 84 11.88 4.99 2.59
C ASN A 84 12.80 3.97 3.25
N LYS A 85 12.51 3.58 4.50
CA LYS A 85 13.29 2.58 5.22
C LYS A 85 13.19 1.21 4.55
N LEU A 86 11.99 0.81 4.11
CA LEU A 86 11.77 -0.46 3.42
C LEU A 86 12.48 -0.46 2.06
N ASN A 87 12.35 0.60 1.27
CA ASN A 87 13.04 0.81 0.00
C ASN A 87 14.56 0.66 0.14
N GLU A 88 15.15 1.30 1.14
CA GLU A 88 16.59 1.21 1.40
C GLU A 88 17.02 -0.26 1.59
N GLN A 89 16.26 -1.03 2.37
CA GLN A 89 16.61 -2.42 2.64
C GLN A 89 16.31 -3.36 1.47
N LEU A 90 15.21 -3.14 0.77
CA LEU A 90 14.86 -3.88 -0.45
C LEU A 90 15.93 -3.67 -1.54
N SER A 91 16.44 -2.45 -1.69
CA SER A 91 17.50 -2.15 -2.66
C SER A 91 18.78 -2.95 -2.41
N LYS A 92 19.15 -3.14 -1.13
CA LYS A 92 20.34 -3.92 -0.71
C LYS A 92 20.24 -5.40 -1.09
N ILE A 93 19.04 -5.92 -1.28
CA ILE A 93 18.78 -7.31 -1.68
C ILE A 93 18.39 -7.44 -3.16
N GLY A 94 18.56 -6.37 -3.94
CA GLY A 94 18.34 -6.37 -5.39
C GLY A 94 16.90 -6.07 -5.81
N ILE A 95 16.03 -5.68 -4.88
CA ILE A 95 14.66 -5.23 -5.18
C ILE A 95 14.71 -3.70 -5.34
N LYS A 96 14.75 -3.26 -6.60
CA LYS A 96 14.81 -1.86 -7.00
C LYS A 96 14.06 -1.67 -8.32
N ASP A 97 13.86 -0.42 -8.73
CA ASP A 97 13.16 -0.11 -9.99
C ASP A 97 13.78 -0.89 -11.17
N GLY A 98 12.90 -1.48 -11.99
CA GLY A 98 13.26 -2.32 -13.13
C GLY A 98 13.89 -3.68 -12.79
N GLN A 99 14.06 -4.03 -11.52
CA GLN A 99 14.60 -5.33 -11.09
C GLN A 99 13.55 -6.26 -10.52
N MET A 100 12.34 -5.78 -10.26
CA MET A 100 11.21 -6.62 -9.86
C MET A 100 10.02 -6.36 -10.75
N SER A 101 9.32 -7.43 -11.13
CA SER A 101 8.06 -7.33 -11.85
C SER A 101 7.10 -8.47 -11.49
N PHE A 102 5.81 -8.22 -11.69
CA PHE A 102 4.74 -9.19 -11.64
C PHE A 102 3.99 -9.17 -12.97
N THR A 103 3.86 -10.31 -13.63
CA THR A 103 3.02 -10.46 -14.82
C THR A 103 1.82 -11.33 -14.48
N PHE A 104 0.63 -10.76 -14.49
CA PHE A 104 -0.63 -11.48 -14.30
C PHE A 104 -1.25 -11.77 -15.66
N ASN A 105 -1.57 -13.05 -15.91
CA ASN A 105 -2.13 -13.51 -17.18
C ASN A 105 -3.65 -13.72 -17.04
N ALA A 106 -4.37 -13.64 -18.16
CA ALA A 106 -5.83 -13.87 -18.18
C ALA A 106 -6.23 -15.31 -17.81
N ASP A 107 -5.31 -16.28 -17.94
CA ASP A 107 -5.51 -17.69 -17.60
C ASP A 107 -5.33 -18.00 -16.09
N SER A 108 -5.35 -16.98 -15.24
CA SER A 108 -5.13 -17.08 -13.79
C SER A 108 -3.72 -17.56 -13.38
N THR A 109 -2.75 -17.57 -14.29
CA THR A 109 -1.34 -17.75 -13.95
C THR A 109 -0.65 -16.41 -13.73
N PHE A 110 0.41 -16.39 -12.93
CA PHE A 110 1.27 -15.21 -12.81
C PHE A 110 2.74 -15.60 -12.74
N THR A 111 3.60 -14.65 -13.08
CA THR A 111 5.04 -14.73 -12.84
C THR A 111 5.48 -13.56 -11.97
N SER A 112 6.43 -13.80 -11.08
CA SER A 112 7.14 -12.74 -10.37
C SER A 112 8.63 -12.86 -10.63
N THR A 113 9.26 -11.78 -11.07
CA THR A 113 10.68 -11.73 -11.35
C THR A 113 11.37 -10.84 -10.33
N VAL A 114 12.52 -11.28 -9.81
CA VAL A 114 13.44 -10.44 -9.03
C VAL A 114 14.87 -10.69 -9.52
N GLY A 115 15.49 -9.68 -10.11
CA GLY A 115 16.73 -9.79 -10.84
C GLY A 115 16.63 -10.82 -11.96
N LYS A 116 17.44 -11.88 -11.90
CA LYS A 116 17.44 -12.99 -12.86
C LYS A 116 16.54 -14.16 -12.47
N LYS A 117 15.90 -14.10 -11.30
CA LYS A 117 15.08 -15.20 -10.79
C LYS A 117 13.63 -14.95 -11.17
N THR A 118 13.00 -15.97 -11.74
CA THR A 118 11.58 -15.95 -12.07
C THR A 118 10.88 -17.07 -11.33
N LEU A 119 9.82 -16.72 -10.62
CA LEU A 119 8.93 -17.64 -9.94
C LEU A 119 7.58 -17.62 -10.64
N LYS A 120 6.94 -18.77 -10.72
CA LYS A 120 5.62 -18.92 -11.35
C LYS A 120 4.60 -19.38 -10.33
N GLY A 121 3.35 -19.00 -10.56
CA GLY A 121 2.24 -19.37 -9.69
C GLY A 121 0.89 -19.20 -10.36
N THR A 122 -0.16 -19.38 -9.56
CA THR A 122 -1.54 -19.07 -9.92
C THR A 122 -2.08 -17.99 -9.00
N TYR A 123 -2.98 -17.16 -9.52
CA TYR A 123 -3.62 -16.12 -8.72
C TYR A 123 -5.15 -16.16 -8.85
N SER A 124 -5.84 -15.66 -7.83
CA SER A 124 -7.27 -15.35 -7.86
C SER A 124 -7.50 -14.00 -7.21
N TYR A 125 -8.31 -13.16 -7.85
CA TYR A 125 -8.67 -11.85 -7.32
C TYR A 125 -10.13 -11.83 -6.84
N ASN A 126 -10.34 -11.39 -5.61
CA ASN A 126 -11.66 -11.15 -5.03
C ASN A 126 -11.93 -9.64 -4.99
N ALA A 127 -12.81 -9.18 -5.88
CA ALA A 127 -13.15 -7.77 -5.99
C ALA A 127 -13.91 -7.23 -4.76
N SER A 128 -14.67 -8.07 -4.06
CA SER A 128 -15.43 -7.67 -2.87
C SER A 128 -14.52 -7.37 -1.68
N THR A 129 -13.45 -8.15 -1.52
CA THR A 129 -12.46 -7.94 -0.45
C THR A 129 -11.23 -7.16 -0.89
N LYS A 130 -11.13 -6.83 -2.19
CA LYS A 130 -9.94 -6.25 -2.82
C LYS A 130 -8.67 -7.04 -2.49
N GLN A 131 -8.76 -8.36 -2.52
CA GLN A 131 -7.67 -9.25 -2.16
C GLN A 131 -7.26 -10.10 -3.36
N VAL A 132 -5.96 -10.27 -3.56
CA VAL A 132 -5.40 -11.29 -4.45
C VAL A 132 -4.77 -12.41 -3.63
N ASP A 133 -5.11 -13.65 -3.99
CA ASP A 133 -4.44 -14.84 -3.48
C ASP A 133 -3.36 -15.24 -4.47
N LEU A 134 -2.10 -15.34 -3.99
CA LEU A 134 -0.94 -15.73 -4.80
C LEU A 134 -0.44 -17.09 -4.34
N LYS A 135 -0.42 -18.06 -5.25
CA LYS A 135 0.05 -19.42 -4.97
C LYS A 135 1.31 -19.75 -5.78
N TYR A 136 2.44 -19.79 -5.09
CA TYR A 136 3.74 -20.13 -5.67
C TYR A 136 4.02 -21.63 -5.57
N LEU A 137 4.16 -22.31 -6.72
CA LEU A 137 4.65 -23.70 -6.85
C LEU A 137 4.13 -24.68 -5.77
N LYS A 138 2.87 -24.51 -5.31
CA LYS A 138 2.22 -25.24 -4.20
C LYS A 138 2.88 -25.11 -2.80
N LEU A 139 3.97 -24.35 -2.66
CA LEU A 139 4.74 -24.23 -1.41
C LEU A 139 4.35 -23.01 -0.58
N LEU A 140 4.03 -21.90 -1.25
CA LEU A 140 3.74 -20.63 -0.57
C LEU A 140 2.42 -20.06 -1.08
N ASN A 141 1.49 -19.87 -0.16
CA ASN A 141 0.23 -19.16 -0.39
C ASN A 141 0.29 -17.82 0.35
N LEU A 142 0.06 -16.74 -0.37
CA LEU A 142 0.03 -15.39 0.15
C LEU A 142 -1.31 -14.75 -0.18
N HIS A 143 -1.70 -13.82 0.67
CA HIS A 143 -2.85 -12.95 0.45
C HIS A 143 -2.30 -11.53 0.47
N ALA A 144 -2.66 -10.74 -0.54
CA ALA A 144 -2.34 -9.33 -0.59
C ALA A 144 -3.61 -8.52 -0.81
N LYS A 145 -3.74 -7.42 -0.08
CA LYS A 145 -4.67 -6.37 -0.47
C LYS A 145 -4.16 -5.72 -1.75
N VAL A 146 -5.10 -5.38 -2.62
CA VAL A 146 -4.88 -4.78 -3.93
C VAL A 146 -5.50 -3.39 -3.96
N ASN A 147 -4.66 -2.38 -4.14
CA ASN A 147 -5.11 -1.06 -4.60
C ASN A 147 -4.66 -0.92 -6.06
N CYS A 148 -5.60 -1.04 -6.99
CA CYS A 148 -5.28 -1.08 -8.43
C CYS A 148 -6.09 -0.05 -9.20
N SER A 149 -5.42 0.62 -10.13
CA SER A 149 -5.97 1.50 -11.16
C SER A 149 -5.51 1.01 -12.54
N SER A 150 -5.74 1.80 -13.59
CA SER A 150 -5.29 1.47 -14.95
C SER A 150 -3.76 1.45 -15.12
N SER A 151 -3.02 2.19 -14.28
CA SER A 151 -1.56 2.37 -14.39
C SER A 151 -0.77 2.11 -13.11
N SER A 152 -1.45 1.97 -11.97
CA SER A 152 -0.83 1.68 -10.67
C SER A 152 -1.40 0.42 -10.04
N LEU A 153 -0.56 -0.38 -9.42
CA LEU A 153 -0.92 -1.55 -8.64
C LEU A 153 -0.11 -1.58 -7.36
N GLU A 154 -0.78 -1.62 -6.23
CA GLU A 154 -0.17 -1.91 -4.94
C GLU A 154 -0.52 -3.32 -4.53
N LEU A 155 0.51 -4.11 -4.19
CA LEU A 155 0.36 -5.40 -3.54
C LEU A 155 0.79 -5.23 -2.08
N LEU A 156 -0.18 -5.16 -1.19
CA LEU A 156 0.00 -4.90 0.23
C LEU A 156 -0.20 -6.19 1.01
N PHE A 157 0.81 -6.61 1.75
CA PHE A 157 0.80 -7.82 2.56
C PHE A 157 0.81 -7.41 4.03
N ASN A 158 0.20 -8.23 4.89
CA ASN A 158 0.60 -8.15 6.28
C ASN A 158 2.09 -8.54 6.41
N SER A 159 2.72 -8.06 7.47
CA SER A 159 4.17 -8.23 7.66
C SER A 159 4.60 -9.70 7.58
N ASP A 160 3.90 -10.62 8.23
CA ASP A 160 4.21 -12.06 8.17
C ASP A 160 4.21 -12.63 6.75
N LYS A 161 3.23 -12.24 5.92
CA LYS A 161 3.16 -12.68 4.52
C LYS A 161 4.29 -12.04 3.70
N LEU A 162 4.61 -10.77 3.93
CA LEU A 162 5.73 -10.11 3.27
C LEU A 162 7.07 -10.77 3.62
N LEU A 163 7.30 -11.08 4.90
CA LEU A 163 8.50 -11.80 5.34
C LEU A 163 8.62 -13.15 4.63
N LYS A 164 7.53 -13.92 4.54
CA LYS A 164 7.51 -15.21 3.85
C LYS A 164 7.81 -15.07 2.36
N LEU A 165 7.26 -14.06 1.71
CA LEU A 165 7.56 -13.75 0.30
C LEU A 165 9.03 -13.38 0.11
N MET A 166 9.57 -12.52 0.96
CA MET A 166 10.97 -12.08 0.90
C MET A 166 11.94 -13.24 1.14
N ALA A 167 11.65 -14.10 2.12
CA ALA A 167 12.45 -15.31 2.38
C ALA A 167 12.40 -16.30 1.20
N PHE A 168 11.24 -16.41 0.55
CA PHE A 168 11.05 -17.31 -0.59
C PHE A 168 11.76 -16.82 -1.87
N ILE A 169 11.67 -15.53 -2.18
CA ILE A 169 12.34 -14.91 -3.34
C ILE A 169 13.86 -14.83 -3.11
N GLY A 170 14.25 -14.37 -1.93
CA GLY A 170 15.62 -14.18 -1.54
C GLY A 170 16.17 -15.44 -0.89
N SER A 171 16.58 -16.42 -1.70
CA SER A 171 17.15 -17.73 -1.29
C SER A 171 18.42 -17.68 -0.42
N LYS A 172 18.77 -16.52 0.16
CA LYS A 172 19.81 -16.22 1.16
C LYS A 172 19.70 -14.75 1.67
N SER A 173 18.50 -14.16 1.66
CA SER A 173 18.32 -12.69 1.84
C SER A 173 18.75 -12.19 3.22
N SER A 174 19.45 -11.06 3.23
CA SER A 174 20.08 -10.47 4.42
C SER A 174 19.10 -10.28 5.58
N SER A 175 19.51 -10.71 6.77
CA SER A 175 18.71 -10.59 8.01
C SER A 175 18.19 -9.17 8.27
N THR A 176 18.83 -8.13 7.72
CA THR A 176 18.50 -6.71 7.94
C THR A 176 17.19 -6.28 7.29
N ALA A 177 16.88 -6.76 6.08
CA ALA A 177 15.60 -6.43 5.43
C ALA A 177 14.44 -7.11 6.15
N LEU A 178 14.60 -8.38 6.54
CA LEU A 178 13.64 -9.11 7.36
C LEU A 178 13.45 -8.46 8.75
N LYS A 179 14.53 -8.04 9.40
CA LYS A 179 14.49 -7.29 10.67
C LYS A 179 13.75 -5.97 10.51
N THR A 180 13.93 -5.27 9.39
CA THR A 180 13.25 -3.99 9.16
C THR A 180 11.76 -4.17 9.00
N VAL A 181 11.32 -5.17 8.21
CA VAL A 181 9.88 -5.49 8.11
C VAL A 181 9.33 -5.92 9.47
N SER A 182 10.07 -6.72 10.24
CA SER A 182 9.68 -7.12 11.60
C SER A 182 9.52 -5.92 12.55
N SER A 183 10.52 -5.03 12.59
CA SER A 183 10.45 -3.83 13.43
C SER A 183 9.38 -2.85 12.99
N LEU A 184 9.09 -2.74 11.69
CA LEU A 184 7.96 -1.91 11.23
C LEU A 184 6.63 -2.50 11.72
N ALA A 185 6.47 -3.82 11.62
CA ALA A 185 5.29 -4.54 12.11
C ALA A 185 5.06 -4.38 13.61
N GLU A 186 6.12 -4.43 14.42
CA GLU A 186 6.05 -4.29 15.88
C GLU A 186 5.61 -2.89 16.31
N ASN A 187 5.89 -1.86 15.51
CA ASN A 187 5.64 -0.47 15.90
C ASN A 187 4.22 0.00 15.56
N TYR A 188 3.48 -0.71 14.70
CA TYR A 188 2.14 -0.29 14.29
C TYR A 188 1.24 -1.51 14.01
N ASP A 189 0.26 -1.70 14.89
CA ASP A 189 -0.81 -2.67 14.69
C ASP A 189 -1.65 -2.30 13.45
N GLY A 190 -2.00 -3.28 12.64
CA GLY A 190 -2.73 -3.06 11.37
C GLY A 190 -1.91 -2.45 10.23
N MET A 191 -0.57 -2.43 10.29
CA MET A 191 0.23 -1.98 9.14
C MET A 191 0.35 -3.06 8.06
N MET A 192 0.01 -2.71 6.83
CA MET A 192 0.34 -3.48 5.64
C MET A 192 1.53 -2.87 4.90
N LEU A 193 2.36 -3.74 4.37
CA LEU A 193 3.62 -3.43 3.70
C LEU A 193 3.67 -4.16 2.38
N GLY A 194 4.25 -3.54 1.36
CA GLY A 194 4.46 -4.26 0.12
C GLY A 194 5.04 -3.40 -0.98
N PHE A 195 4.50 -3.57 -2.18
CA PHE A 195 5.12 -3.07 -3.39
C PHE A 195 4.16 -2.17 -4.15
N GLN A 196 4.63 -0.98 -4.50
CA GLN A 196 4.03 -0.12 -5.52
C GLN A 196 4.60 -0.50 -6.88
N LEU A 197 3.71 -0.78 -7.82
CA LEU A 197 4.03 -1.25 -9.17
C LEU A 197 3.34 -0.39 -10.22
N SER A 198 3.94 -0.27 -11.41
CA SER A 198 3.34 0.41 -12.57
C SER A 198 3.43 -0.44 -13.84
N LYS A 199 2.45 -0.31 -14.73
CA LYS A 199 2.54 -0.89 -16.08
C LYS A 199 3.69 -0.27 -16.87
#